data_AF-A0A0R0LXF6-F1
#
_entry.id   AF-A0A0R0LXF6-F1
#
_cell.length_a   1.000
_cell.length_b   1.000
_cell.length_c   1.000
_cell.angle_alpha   90.00
_cell.angle_beta   90.00
_cell.angle_gamma   90.00
#
_symmetry.space_group_name_H-M   'P 1'
#
loop_
_entity.id
_entity.type
_entity.pdbx_description
1 polymer ?
#
loop_
_entity_poly.entity_id
_entity_poly.type
_entity_poly.pdbx_seq_one_letter_code
_entity_poly.pdbx_strand_id
1 'polypeptide(L)'
;MSRWPNKSKRSKIPKQKLLTISTRLNELLTRRTQLLKEKSELEKNIYKLETEYLELGQGNPITTSLDAYLGTRGEKKKYVVNAKDRLFSTLLPRVYRDGSND
;
A
#
# COMPACT_ATOMS: atom_id res chain seq x y z
N MET A 1 9.77 -55.43 26.04
CA MET A 1 9.39 -54.21 26.78
C MET A 1 10.09 -53.01 26.14
N SER A 2 9.38 -52.21 25.33
CA SER A 2 9.98 -51.06 24.63
C SER A 2 9.95 -49.80 25.49
N ARG A 3 11.14 -49.26 25.77
CA ARG A 3 11.38 -48.05 26.54
C ARG A 3 11.20 -46.83 25.63
N TRP A 4 10.16 -46.03 25.85
CA TRP A 4 9.91 -44.81 25.09
C TRP A 4 11.00 -43.76 25.41
N PRO A 5 11.55 -43.03 24.42
CA PRO A 5 12.56 -42.02 24.68
C PRO A 5 11.92 -40.76 25.27
N ASN A 6 12.32 -40.51 26.52
CA ASN A 6 12.57 -39.25 27.20
C ASN A 6 11.79 -37.99 26.75
N LYS A 7 10.99 -37.48 27.69
CA LYS A 7 10.28 -36.20 27.62
C LYS A 7 11.22 -35.09 27.14
N SER A 8 10.89 -34.50 25.99
CA SER A 8 11.48 -33.28 25.44
C SER A 8 11.77 -32.27 26.57
N LYS A 9 13.06 -31.97 26.79
CA LYS A 9 13.50 -30.91 27.70
C LYS A 9 13.03 -29.57 27.11
N ARG A 10 11.79 -29.17 27.40
CA ARG A 10 11.35 -27.79 27.18
C ARG A 10 12.25 -26.89 28.03
N SER A 11 13.14 -26.15 27.39
CA SER A 11 13.98 -25.17 28.06
C SER A 11 13.07 -24.16 28.76
N LYS A 12 13.09 -24.13 30.09
CA LYS A 12 12.33 -23.15 30.87
C LYS A 12 12.93 -21.77 30.60
N ILE A 13 12.25 -20.94 29.83
CA ILE A 13 12.66 -19.56 29.59
C ILE A 13 12.51 -18.81 30.93
N PRO A 14 13.54 -18.08 31.40
CA PRO A 14 13.43 -17.32 32.63
C PRO A 14 12.35 -16.24 32.51
N LYS A 15 11.57 -16.01 33.56
CA LYS A 15 10.42 -15.09 33.56
C LYS A 15 10.77 -13.68 33.07
N GLN A 16 11.96 -13.18 33.42
CA GLN A 16 12.47 -11.89 32.96
C GLN A 16 12.65 -11.85 31.44
N LYS A 17 13.21 -12.91 30.85
CA LYS A 17 13.39 -13.00 29.39
C LYS A 17 12.05 -13.11 28.66
N LEU A 18 11.08 -13.83 29.23
CA LEU A 18 9.72 -13.86 28.71
C LEU A 18 9.07 -12.46 28.71
N LEU A 19 9.25 -11.71 29.80
CA LEU A 19 8.74 -10.35 29.92
C LEU A 19 9.34 -9.44 28.84
N THR A 20 10.67 -9.47 28.66
CA THR A 20 11.34 -8.67 27.62
C THR A 20 10.93 -9.04 26.19
N ILE A 21 10.64 -10.31 25.94
CA ILE A 21 10.16 -10.76 24.63
C ILE A 21 8.73 -10.26 24.42
N SER A 22 7.88 -10.31 25.45
CA SER A 22 6.50 -9.85 25.36
C SER A 22 6.39 -8.34 25.13
N THR A 23 7.23 -7.53 25.80
CA THR A 23 7.26 -6.08 25.60
C THR A 23 7.74 -5.76 24.18
N ARG A 24 8.81 -6.41 23.73
CA ARG A 24 9.33 -6.22 22.37
C ARG A 24 8.33 -6.64 21.30
N LEU A 25 7.60 -7.72 21.53
CA LEU A 25 6.55 -8.17 20.61
C LEU A 25 5.42 -7.13 20.52
N ASN A 26 4.99 -6.58 21.66
CA ASN A 26 3.98 -5.52 21.67
C ASN A 26 4.45 -4.26 20.92
N GLU A 27 5.69 -3.82 21.11
CA GLU A 27 6.27 -2.71 20.35
C GLU A 27 6.29 -2.98 18.83
N LEU A 28 6.61 -4.20 18.43
CA LEU A 28 6.61 -4.58 17.02
C LEU A 28 5.19 -4.61 16.45
N LEU A 29 4.21 -5.07 17.23
CA LEU A 29 2.81 -5.05 16.82
C LEU A 29 2.27 -3.63 16.68
N THR A 30 2.57 -2.74 17.62
CA THR A 30 2.15 -1.33 17.53
C THR A 30 2.82 -0.62 16.36
N ARG A 31 4.11 -0.87 16.13
CA ARG A 31 4.80 -0.34 14.95
C ARG A 31 4.20 -0.88 13.65
N ARG A 32 3.85 -2.16 13.59
CA ARG A 32 3.19 -2.76 12.42
C ARG A 32 1.85 -2.10 12.14
N THR A 33 1.02 -1.87 13.15
CA THR A 33 -0.29 -1.22 12.94
C THR A 33 -0.13 0.23 12.51
N GLN A 34 0.86 0.96 13.04
CA GLN A 34 1.18 2.31 12.59
C GLN A 34 1.63 2.34 11.12
N LEU A 35 2.57 1.47 10.73
CA LEU A 35 3.05 1.39 9.34
C LEU A 35 1.92 1.03 8.36
N LEU A 36 0.97 0.19 8.76
CA LEU A 36 -0.21 -0.12 7.93
C LEU A 36 -1.12 1.09 7.74
N LYS A 37 -1.30 1.92 8.77
CA LYS A 37 -2.06 3.17 8.67
C LYS A 37 -1.36 4.17 7.75
N GLU A 38 -0.07 4.40 7.96
CA GLU A 38 0.74 5.29 7.13
C GLU A 38 0.76 4.84 5.67
N LYS A 39 0.89 3.53 5.42
CA LYS A 39 0.78 2.97 4.07
C LYS A 39 -0.59 3.31 3.45
N SER A 40 -1.68 3.09 4.17
CA SER A 40 -3.03 3.39 3.65
C SER A 40 -3.22 4.88 3.36
N GLU A 41 -2.67 5.76 4.19
CA GLU A 41 -2.72 7.21 3.99
C GLU A 41 -1.91 7.63 2.76
N LEU A 42 -0.71 7.07 2.58
CA LEU A 42 0.11 7.33 1.39
C LEU A 42 -0.60 6.86 0.11
N GLU A 43 -1.22 5.68 0.11
CA GLU A 43 -1.99 5.18 -1.03
C GLU A 43 -3.15 6.11 -1.39
N LYS A 44 -3.88 6.63 -0.39
CA LYS A 44 -4.95 7.62 -0.60
C LYS A 44 -4.41 8.94 -1.16
N ASN A 45 -3.27 9.41 -0.64
CA ASN A 45 -2.65 10.65 -1.09
C ASN A 45 -2.16 10.54 -2.54
N ILE A 46 -1.55 9.41 -2.91
CA ILE A 46 -1.14 9.13 -4.29
C ILE A 46 -2.36 9.18 -5.22
N TYR A 47 -3.45 8.49 -4.85
CA TYR A 47 -4.66 8.50 -5.66
C TYR A 47 -5.27 9.91 -5.82
N LYS A 48 -5.28 10.69 -4.74
CA LYS A 48 -5.76 12.08 -4.74
C LYS A 48 -4.94 12.95 -5.68
N LEU A 49 -3.62 12.95 -5.50
CA LEU A 49 -2.70 13.72 -6.34
C LEU A 49 -2.80 13.31 -7.81
N GLU A 50 -2.83 12.01 -8.10
CA GLU A 50 -3.04 11.53 -9.47
C GLU A 50 -4.36 12.04 -10.08
N THR A 51 -5.43 12.08 -9.30
CA THR A 51 -6.72 12.60 -9.77
C THR A 51 -6.61 14.08 -10.10
N GLU A 52 -6.07 14.88 -9.18
CA GLU A 52 -5.86 16.31 -9.40
C GLU A 52 -5.01 16.57 -10.66
N TYR A 53 -3.92 15.80 -10.84
CA TYR A 53 -3.06 15.94 -12.00
C TYR A 53 -3.72 15.51 -13.31
N LEU A 54 -4.45 14.40 -13.34
CA LEU A 54 -5.14 13.93 -14.55
C LEU A 54 -6.29 14.86 -14.93
N GLU A 55 -6.98 15.45 -13.96
CA GLU A 55 -8.02 16.46 -14.22
C GLU A 55 -7.42 17.76 -14.77
N LEU A 56 -6.32 18.25 -14.17
CA LEU A 56 -5.61 19.45 -14.62
C LEU A 56 -4.94 19.25 -15.99
N GLY A 57 -4.36 18.08 -16.23
CA GLY A 57 -3.67 17.70 -17.46
C GLY A 57 -4.59 17.24 -18.59
N GLN A 58 -5.91 17.30 -18.42
CA GLN A 58 -6.91 16.77 -19.36
C GLN A 58 -6.63 15.31 -19.75
N GLY A 59 -6.19 14.49 -18.80
CA GLY A 59 -5.89 13.08 -19.03
C GLY A 59 -4.51 12.76 -19.57
N ASN A 60 -3.70 13.77 -19.90
CA ASN A 60 -2.35 13.51 -20.34
C ASN A 60 -1.46 13.22 -19.13
N PRO A 61 -0.77 12.06 -19.10
CA PRO A 61 0.22 11.79 -18.08
C PRO A 61 1.33 12.85 -18.12
N ILE A 62 2.03 13.04 -17.00
CA ILE A 62 3.15 14.00 -16.85
C ILE A 62 4.18 13.87 -17.98
N THR A 63 4.32 12.68 -18.58
CA THR A 63 5.25 12.41 -19.69
C THR A 63 4.86 13.07 -21.01
N THR A 64 3.60 13.48 -21.21
CA THR A 64 3.10 14.10 -22.46
C THR A 64 2.52 15.51 -22.24
N SER A 65 2.57 16.03 -21.01
CA SER A 65 1.93 17.30 -20.62
C SER A 65 2.58 18.54 -21.24
N LEU A 66 3.87 18.50 -21.58
CA LEU A 66 4.59 19.64 -22.17
C LEU A 66 4.05 19.95 -23.58
N ASP A 67 3.83 18.91 -24.39
CA ASP A 67 3.27 19.04 -25.75
C ASP A 67 1.81 19.49 -25.72
N ALA A 68 1.04 19.05 -24.71
CA ALA A 68 -0.35 19.48 -24.52
C ALA A 68 -0.46 20.96 -24.08
N TYR A 69 0.49 21.44 -23.25
CA TYR A 69 0.54 22.84 -22.83
C TYR A 69 0.95 23.77 -23.98
N LEU A 70 1.87 23.32 -24.83
CA LEU A 70 2.32 24.06 -26.01
C LEU A 70 1.32 24.00 -27.19
N GLY A 71 0.55 22.90 -27.28
CA GLY A 71 -0.46 22.63 -28.30
C GLY A 71 -1.77 23.39 -28.11
N THR A 72 -1.73 24.72 -28.08
CA THR A 72 -2.93 25.56 -28.03
C THR A 72 -3.55 25.72 -29.42
N ARG A 73 -4.20 24.68 -29.99
CA ARG A 73 -5.15 24.86 -31.10
C ARG A 73 -5.93 23.57 -31.40
N GLY A 74 -7.19 23.52 -30.99
CA GLY A 74 -8.16 22.53 -31.48
C GLY A 74 -9.00 21.90 -30.37
N GLU A 75 -10.27 22.28 -30.31
CA GLU A 75 -11.40 21.62 -29.64
C GLU A 75 -11.10 20.76 -28.40
N LYS A 76 -11.36 21.34 -27.23
CA LYS A 76 -11.26 20.68 -25.92
C LYS A 76 -12.35 19.62 -25.75
N LYS A 77 -12.11 18.40 -26.23
CA LYS A 77 -12.93 17.24 -25.84
C LYS A 77 -12.73 17.00 -24.33
N LYS A 78 -13.83 16.93 -23.57
CA LYS A 78 -13.79 16.56 -22.14
C LYS A 78 -13.16 15.17 -22.03
N TYR A 79 -11.92 15.11 -21.57
CA TYR A 79 -11.25 13.82 -21.37
C TYR A 79 -11.87 13.10 -20.19
N VAL A 80 -12.25 11.85 -20.39
CA VAL A 80 -12.73 10.98 -19.32
C VAL A 80 -11.53 10.21 -18.78
N VAL A 81 -11.12 10.55 -17.55
CA VAL A 81 -10.00 9.89 -16.87
C VAL A 81 -10.30 8.41 -16.67
N ASN A 82 -9.48 7.54 -17.25
CA ASN A 82 -9.64 6.09 -17.13
C ASN A 82 -8.72 5.54 -16.03
N ALA A 83 -9.07 4.37 -15.47
CA ALA A 83 -8.26 3.74 -14.42
C ALA A 83 -6.86 3.32 -14.91
N LYS A 84 -6.69 3.15 -16.23
CA LYS A 84 -5.41 2.83 -16.88
C LYS A 84 -4.42 3.99 -16.88
N ASP A 85 -4.92 5.23 -16.78
CA ASP A 85 -4.09 6.44 -16.82
C ASP A 85 -3.44 6.73 -15.45
N ARG A 86 -3.87 6.01 -14.40
CA ARG A 86 -3.38 6.09 -13.03
C ARG A 86 -2.17 5.19 -12.81
N LEU A 87 -1.05 5.57 -13.40
CA LEU A 87 0.19 4.78 -13.42
C LEU A 87 0.72 4.46 -12.01
N PHE A 88 0.65 5.41 -11.07
CA PHE A 88 1.14 5.22 -9.71
C PHE A 88 0.16 4.38 -8.86
N SER A 89 -1.16 4.55 -9.03
CA SER A 89 -2.14 3.69 -8.34
C SER A 89 -2.25 2.27 -8.91
N THR A 90 -1.77 2.03 -10.14
CA THR A 90 -1.79 0.68 -10.76
C THR A 90 -0.53 -0.14 -10.43
N LEU A 91 0.61 0.52 -10.22
CA LEU A 91 1.88 -0.13 -9.86
C LEU A 91 1.97 -0.54 -8.39
N LEU A 92 1.17 0.06 -7.51
CA LEU A 92 1.12 -0.34 -6.10
C LEU A 92 0.35 -1.66 -5.96
N PRO A 93 0.90 -2.68 -5.27
CA PRO A 93 0.22 -3.95 -5.08
C PRO A 93 -1.10 -3.72 -4.32
N ARG A 94 -2.20 -3.83 -5.05
CA ARG A 94 -3.56 -3.59 -4.55
C ARG A 94 -3.90 -4.63 -3.50
N VAL A 95 -4.03 -4.21 -2.24
CA VAL A 95 -4.57 -5.06 -1.16
C VAL A 95 -6.11 -5.12 -1.20
N TYR A 96 -6.76 -4.23 -1.95
CA TYR A 96 -8.23 -4.24 -2.12
C TYR A 96 -8.63 -4.38 -3.59
N ARG A 97 -8.83 -5.64 -3.99
CA ARG A 97 -9.89 -6.02 -4.93
C ARG A 97 -10.79 -6.99 -4.16
N ASP A 98 -11.73 -6.44 -3.41
CA ASP A 98 -12.95 -7.18 -3.09
C ASP A 98 -14.08 -6.54 -3.89
N GLY A 99 -14.62 -7.33 -4.82
CA GLY A 99 -16.01 -7.26 -5.27
C GLY A 99 -16.48 -6.00 -5.99
N SER A 100 -16.26 -5.93 -7.30
CA SER A 100 -17.27 -5.43 -8.22
C SER A 100 -17.15 -6.21 -9.54
N ASN A 101 -17.68 -7.44 -9.52
CA ASN A 101 -18.30 -8.01 -10.71
C ASN A 101 -19.68 -7.35 -10.78
N ASP A 102 -19.82 -6.40 -11.70
CA ASP A 102 -20.94 -6.23 -12.66
C ASP A 102 -20.81 -4.87 -13.35
#